data_AF-A0A257A479-F1
#
_entry.id   AF-A0A257A479-F1
#
_cell.length_a   1.000
_cell.length_b   1.000
_cell.length_c   1.000
_cell.angle_alpha   90.00
_cell.angle_beta   90.00
_cell.angle_gamma   90.00
#
_symmetry.space_group_name_H-M   'P 1'
#
loop_
_entity.id
_entity.type
_entity.pdbx_description
1 polymer ?
#
loop_
_entity_poly.entity_id
_entity_poly.type
_entity_poly.pdbx_seq_one_letter_code
_entity_poly.pdbx_strand_id
1 'polypeptide(L)'
;MLAFKPLIKEVVEGEVVEITDFGAFISLGPLDALAHKSQILDDVLMYDGRRGALIGKETKRILERGDHVRARIITISTSMSNKIMRIGVTMRQPFLGKLEWIKEDLERIYGKPKKKK
;
A
#
# COMPACT_ATOMS: atom_id res chain seq x y z
N MET A 1 -26.96 1.48 11.55
CA MET A 1 -25.70 2.05 12.09
C MET A 1 -24.60 1.75 11.08
N LEU A 2 -23.92 2.76 10.55
CA LEU A 2 -22.79 2.57 9.63
C LEU A 2 -21.54 2.27 10.47
N ALA A 3 -20.84 1.18 10.17
CA ALA A 3 -19.64 0.76 10.91
C ALA A 3 -18.56 0.28 9.93
N PHE A 4 -17.31 0.64 10.21
CA PHE A 4 -16.14 0.16 9.47
C PHE A 4 -15.42 -0.89 10.32
N LYS A 5 -15.33 -2.13 9.81
CA LYS A 5 -14.66 -3.24 10.48
C LYS A 5 -13.69 -3.90 9.50
N PRO A 6 -12.39 -3.65 9.61
CA PRO A 6 -11.42 -4.33 8.77
C PRO A 6 -11.31 -5.82 9.13
N LEU A 7 -11.09 -6.65 8.12
CA LEU A 7 -10.89 -8.08 8.25
C LEU A 7 -9.45 -8.47 7.92
N ILE A 8 -8.93 -9.49 8.62
CA ILE A 8 -7.61 -10.04 8.31
C ILE A 8 -7.67 -10.69 6.92
N LYS A 9 -6.67 -10.42 6.08
CA LYS A 9 -6.53 -10.83 4.68
C LYS A 9 -7.45 -10.12 3.69
N GLU A 10 -8.22 -9.13 4.13
CA GLU A 10 -8.99 -8.28 3.24
C GLU A 10 -8.07 -7.45 2.35
N VAL A 11 -8.44 -7.34 1.06
CA VAL A 11 -7.76 -6.46 0.11
C VAL A 11 -8.48 -5.12 0.14
N VAL A 12 -7.72 -4.07 0.42
CA VAL A 12 -8.20 -2.71 0.56
C VAL A 12 -7.45 -1.80 -0.40
N GLU A 13 -8.11 -0.74 -0.83
CA GLU A 13 -7.52 0.32 -1.64
C GLU A 13 -7.51 1.60 -0.81
N GLY A 14 -6.45 2.38 -0.96
CA GLY A 14 -6.28 3.60 -0.18
C GLY A 14 -5.24 4.53 -0.79
N GLU A 15 -5.18 5.73 -0.24
CA GLU A 15 -4.23 6.77 -0.65
C GLU A 15 -3.07 6.84 0.34
N VAL A 16 -1.85 6.98 -0.17
CA VAL A 16 -0.67 7.19 0.67
C VAL A 16 -0.70 8.60 1.23
N VAL A 17 -0.94 8.75 2.52
CA VAL A 17 -1.01 10.05 3.19
C VAL A 17 0.34 10.55 3.67
N GLU A 18 1.23 9.63 4.05
CA GLU A 18 2.56 9.95 4.56
C GLU A 18 3.55 8.84 4.26
N ILE A 19 4.80 9.21 4.05
CA ILE A 19 5.92 8.28 3.84
C ILE A 19 7.01 8.61 4.84
N THR A 20 7.54 7.57 5.47
CA THR A 20 8.63 7.63 6.44
C THR A 20 9.76 6.69 6.03
N ASP A 21 10.90 6.76 6.73
CA ASP A 21 12.05 5.89 6.45
C ASP A 21 11.77 4.40 6.73
N PHE A 22 10.78 4.11 7.57
CA PHE A 22 10.41 2.76 7.97
C PHE A 22 9.16 2.22 7.24
N GLY A 23 8.42 3.07 6.51
CA GLY A 23 7.21 2.63 5.82
C GLY A 23 6.39 3.73 5.16
N ALA A 24 5.16 3.37 4.80
CA ALA A 24 4.17 4.27 4.24
C ALA A 24 2.85 4.13 5.00
N PHE A 25 2.20 5.25 5.28
CA PHE A 25 0.87 5.33 5.85
C PHE A 25 -0.15 5.47 4.73
N ILE A 26 -1.13 4.57 4.73
CA ILE A 26 -2.17 4.48 3.73
C ILE A 26 -3.50 4.75 4.43
N SER A 27 -4.22 5.78 4.00
CA SER A 27 -5.54 6.06 4.52
C SER A 27 -6.56 5.16 3.84
N LEU A 28 -7.32 4.43 4.66
CA LEU A 28 -8.44 3.57 4.24
C LEU A 28 -9.79 4.26 4.45
N GLY A 29 -9.79 5.57 4.71
CA GLY A 29 -10.95 6.37 5.07
C GLY A 29 -10.99 6.67 6.57
N PRO A 30 -11.69 5.87 7.40
CA PRO A 30 -11.82 6.14 8.83
C PRO A 30 -10.60 5.70 9.65
N LEU A 31 -9.68 4.93 9.06
CA LEU A 31 -8.51 4.36 9.72
C LEU A 31 -7.29 4.46 8.81
N ASP A 32 -6.13 4.62 9.42
CA ASP A 32 -4.85 4.59 8.72
C ASP A 32 -4.17 3.23 8.93
N ALA A 33 -3.62 2.71 7.83
CA ALA A 33 -2.86 1.49 7.80
C ALA A 33 -1.37 1.78 7.58
N LEU A 34 -0.52 1.01 8.25
CA LEU A 34 0.92 1.10 8.10
C LEU A 34 1.42 -0.04 7.22
N ALA A 35 2.07 0.31 6.12
CA ALA A 35 2.87 -0.59 5.31
C ALA A 35 4.34 -0.43 5.71
N HIS A 36 4.92 -1.45 6.36
CA HIS A 36 6.36 -1.44 6.66
C HIS A 36 7.18 -1.55 5.37
N LYS A 37 8.36 -0.91 5.28
CA LYS A 37 9.18 -0.88 4.05
C LYS A 37 9.44 -2.26 3.44
N SER A 38 9.68 -3.28 4.27
CA SER A 38 9.91 -4.67 3.82
C SER A 38 8.65 -5.39 3.30
N GLN A 39 7.48 -4.77 3.45
CA GLN A 39 6.18 -5.26 3.00
C GLN A 39 5.65 -4.47 1.79
N ILE A 40 6.38 -3.45 1.31
CA ILE A 40 5.96 -2.61 0.17
C ILE A 40 6.38 -3.26 -1.15
N LEU A 41 7.67 -3.53 -1.31
CA LEU A 41 8.28 -4.11 -2.53
C LEU A 41 9.28 -5.20 -2.14
N ASP A 42 9.53 -6.12 -3.08
CA ASP A 42 10.60 -7.13 -3.00
C ASP A 42 11.94 -6.50 -3.45
N ASP A 43 12.29 -5.36 -2.85
CA ASP A 43 13.45 -4.54 -3.24
C ASP A 43 13.95 -3.74 -2.03
N VAL A 44 15.21 -3.30 -2.11
CA VAL A 44 15.77 -2.34 -1.16
C VAL A 44 15.20 -0.96 -1.46
N LEU A 45 14.27 -0.52 -0.61
CA LEU A 45 13.70 0.82 -0.68
C LEU A 45 14.64 1.84 -0.04
N MET A 46 15.01 2.86 -0.80
CA MET A 46 15.67 4.08 -0.32
C MET A 46 14.64 5.17 -0.09
N TYR A 47 14.70 5.79 1.08
CA TYR A 47 13.86 6.95 1.42
C TYR A 47 14.53 8.24 0.95
N ASP A 48 13.81 9.03 0.16
CA ASP A 48 14.22 10.38 -0.22
C ASP A 48 13.48 11.40 0.67
N GLY A 49 14.18 11.93 1.67
CA GLY A 49 13.60 12.84 2.66
C GLY A 49 13.23 14.23 2.12
N ARG A 50 13.68 14.61 0.91
CA ARG A 50 13.27 15.89 0.28
C ARG A 50 11.94 15.77 -0.44
N ARG A 51 11.69 14.63 -1.07
CA ARG A 51 10.44 14.35 -1.80
C ARG A 51 9.40 13.64 -0.95
N GLY A 52 9.78 13.04 0.16
CA GLY A 52 8.90 12.18 0.94
C GLY A 52 8.47 10.97 0.11
N ALA A 53 9.43 10.32 -0.54
CA ALA A 53 9.19 9.21 -1.46
C ALA A 53 10.08 8.00 -1.14
N LEU A 54 9.57 6.79 -1.40
CA LEU A 54 10.32 5.54 -1.33
C LEU A 54 10.63 5.07 -2.75
N ILE A 55 11.92 4.87 -3.02
CA ILE A 55 12.42 4.49 -4.35
C ILE A 55 13.06 3.11 -4.24
N GLY A 56 12.59 2.16 -5.04
CA GLY A 56 13.20 0.83 -5.18
C GLY A 56 14.51 0.92 -5.97
N LYS A 57 15.60 0.37 -5.44
CA LYS A 57 16.92 0.45 -6.05
C LYS A 57 17.01 -0.35 -7.36
N GLU A 58 16.41 -1.54 -7.41
CA GLU A 58 16.45 -2.44 -8.57
C GLU A 58 15.25 -2.22 -9.50
N THR A 59 14.07 -2.09 -8.92
CA THR A 59 12.80 -1.95 -9.65
C THR A 59 12.57 -0.55 -10.20
N LYS A 60 13.30 0.46 -9.68
CA LYS A 60 13.09 1.90 -9.96
C LYS A 60 11.65 2.36 -9.71
N ARG A 61 10.87 1.59 -8.96
CA ARG A 61 9.50 1.92 -8.59
C ARG A 61 9.51 2.99 -7.52
N ILE A 62 8.70 4.03 -7.73
CA ILE A 62 8.59 5.18 -6.84
C ILE A 62 7.22 5.14 -6.19
N LEU A 63 7.21 5.25 -4.87
CA LEU A 63 6.02 5.46 -4.06
C LEU A 63 6.12 6.84 -3.43
N GLU A 64 5.12 7.68 -3.67
CA GLU A 64 5.05 9.06 -3.18
C GLU A 64 3.71 9.35 -2.49
N ARG A 65 3.67 10.44 -1.73
CA ARG A 65 2.43 10.90 -1.09
C ARG A 65 1.38 11.25 -2.15
N GLY A 66 0.15 10.80 -1.95
CA GLY A 66 -0.98 10.95 -2.89
C GLY A 66 -1.16 9.76 -3.82
N ASP A 67 -0.23 8.81 -3.81
CA ASP A 67 -0.37 7.61 -4.63
C ASP A 67 -1.50 6.71 -4.15
N HIS A 68 -2.23 6.16 -5.11
CA HIS A 68 -3.26 5.17 -4.85
C HIS A 68 -2.67 3.77 -4.90
N VAL A 69 -2.87 3.05 -3.81
CA VAL A 69 -2.31 1.71 -3.59
C VAL A 69 -3.39 0.72 -3.23
N ARG A 70 -3.15 -0.54 -3.61
CA ARG A 70 -3.93 -1.69 -3.19
C ARG A 70 -3.07 -2.53 -2.27
N ALA A 71 -3.55 -2.76 -1.05
CA ALA A 71 -2.83 -3.49 -0.02
C ALA A 71 -3.73 -4.57 0.61
N ARG A 72 -3.11 -5.53 1.28
CA ARG A 72 -3.82 -6.57 2.03
C ARG A 72 -3.54 -6.42 3.51
N ILE A 73 -4.58 -6.49 4.32
CA ILE A 73 -4.47 -6.43 5.79
C ILE A 73 -3.86 -7.73 6.31
N ILE A 74 -2.78 -7.61 7.07
CA ILE A 74 -2.07 -8.76 7.68
C ILE A 74 -2.34 -8.86 9.18
N THR A 75 -2.34 -7.72 9.87
CA THR A 75 -2.46 -7.65 11.31
C THR A 75 -3.39 -6.52 11.69
N ILE A 76 -4.26 -6.79 12.66
CA ILE A 76 -5.13 -5.80 13.27
C ILE A 76 -4.85 -5.85 14.76
N SER A 77 -4.28 -4.78 15.30
CA SER A 77 -4.00 -4.63 16.71
C SER A 77 -4.92 -3.57 17.29
N THR A 78 -5.76 -3.95 18.24
CA THR A 78 -6.58 -3.01 19.00
C THR A 78 -5.95 -2.82 20.38
N SER A 79 -5.62 -1.58 20.73
CA SER A 79 -5.16 -1.27 22.09
C SER A 79 -6.37 -0.92 22.95
N MET A 80 -6.62 -1.73 23.99
CA MET A 80 -7.76 -1.57 24.91
C MET A 80 -7.79 -0.22 25.63
N SER A 81 -6.62 0.40 25.84
CA SER A 81 -6.50 1.62 26.65
C SER A 81 -6.89 2.89 25.90
N ASN A 82 -6.52 3.00 24.61
CA ASN A 82 -6.67 4.24 23.84
C ASN A 82 -7.67 4.14 22.68
N LYS A 83 -8.32 2.98 22.45
CA LYS A 83 -9.16 2.72 21.25
C LYS A 83 -8.46 3.01 19.91
N ILE A 84 -7.13 3.15 19.91
CA ILE A 84 -6.33 3.33 18.71
C ILE A 84 -6.15 1.95 18.10
N MET A 85 -6.66 1.79 16.88
CA MET A 85 -6.50 0.57 16.11
C MET A 85 -5.33 0.75 15.14
N ARG A 86 -4.35 -0.15 15.23
CA ARG A 86 -3.20 -0.19 14.33
C ARG A 86 -3.42 -1.31 13.33
N ILE A 87 -3.38 -0.96 12.05
CA ILE A 87 -3.54 -1.92 10.97
C ILE A 87 -2.20 -2.07 10.27
N GLY A 88 -1.68 -3.29 10.24
CA GLY A 88 -0.54 -3.65 9.40
C GLY A 88 -1.03 -4.16 8.06
N VAL A 89 -0.44 -3.65 6.97
CA VAL A 89 -0.76 -4.07 5.60
C VAL A 89 0.49 -4.50 4.83
N THR A 90 0.27 -5.30 3.79
CA THR A 90 1.31 -5.74 2.85
C THR A 90 0.91 -5.43 1.41
N MET A 91 1.90 -5.10 0.59
CA MET A 91 1.78 -4.86 -0.86
C MET A 91 2.72 -5.76 -1.67
N ARG A 92 3.49 -6.63 -1.03
CA ARG A 92 4.50 -7.50 -1.67
C ARG A 92 3.91 -8.67 -2.47
N GLN A 93 2.61 -8.92 -2.37
CA GLN A 93 1.97 -10.04 -3.04
C GLN A 93 1.58 -9.69 -4.48
N PRO A 94 1.46 -10.68 -5.39
CA PRO A 94 1.04 -10.41 -6.75
C PRO A 94 -0.31 -9.68 -6.78
N PHE A 95 -0.45 -8.76 -7.74
CA PHE A 95 -1.62 -7.88 -7.93
C PHE A 95 -1.87 -6.85 -6.82
N LEU A 96 -0.89 -6.62 -5.93
CA LEU A 96 -0.90 -5.55 -4.92
C LEU A 96 0.19 -4.51 -5.22
N GLY A 97 0.11 -3.37 -4.53
CA GLY A 97 1.00 -2.22 -4.71
C GLY A 97 0.30 -1.03 -5.34
N LYS A 98 1.08 -0.12 -5.92
CA LYS A 98 0.56 1.04 -6.64
C LYS A 98 -0.29 0.60 -7.82
N LEU A 99 -1.42 1.28 -8.05
CA LEU A 99 -2.32 0.97 -9.17
C LEU A 99 -1.62 1.00 -10.53
N GLU A 100 -0.62 1.87 -10.70
CA GLU A 100 0.21 1.91 -11.90
C GLU A 100 1.02 0.63 -12.09
N TRP A 101 1.69 0.15 -11.04
CA TRP A 101 2.48 -1.09 -11.10
C TRP A 101 1.61 -2.30 -11.41
N ILE A 102 0.39 -2.33 -10.87
CA ILE A 102 -0.56 -3.42 -11.13
C ILE A 102 -0.99 -3.40 -12.59
N LYS A 103 -1.23 -2.22 -13.19
CA LYS A 103 -1.56 -2.11 -14.61
C LYS A 103 -0.40 -2.59 -15.49
N GLU A 104 0.82 -2.18 -15.19
CA GLU A 104 2.01 -2.60 -15.93
C GLU A 104 2.22 -4.13 -15.84
N ASP A 105 2.05 -4.71 -14.65
CA ASP A 105 2.21 -6.15 -14.41
C ASP A 105 1.12 -6.96 -15.15
N LEU A 106 -0.13 -6.47 -15.13
CA LEU A 106 -1.23 -7.07 -15.89
C LEU A 106 -1.01 -6.99 -17.40
N GLU A 107 -0.51 -5.86 -17.92
CA GLU A 107 -0.18 -5.72 -19.33
C GLU A 107 0.91 -6.70 -19.77
N ARG A 108 1.89 -6.97 -18.89
CA ARG A 108 2.95 -7.94 -19.13
C ARG A 108 2.45 -9.39 -19.13
N ILE A 109 1.52 -9.73 -18.24
CA ILE A 109 1.04 -11.12 -18.06
C ILE A 109 -0.04 -11.47 -19.08
N TYR A 110 -1.04 -10.60 -19.27
CA TYR A 110 -2.25 -10.92 -20.06
C TYR A 110 -2.27 -10.27 -21.45
N GLY A 111 -1.32 -9.40 -21.76
CA GLY A 111 -1.36 -8.56 -22.97
C GLY A 111 -2.44 -7.48 -22.87
N LYS A 112 -2.31 -6.40 -23.66
CA LYS A 112 -3.20 -5.23 -23.58
C LYS A 112 -4.67 -5.66 -23.64
N PRO A 113 -5.51 -5.24 -22.67
CA PRO A 113 -6.95 -5.45 -22.79
C PRO A 113 -7.40 -4.72 -24.07
N LYS A 114 -7.99 -5.45 -25.02
CA LYS A 114 -8.70 -4.85 -26.15
C LYS A 114 -9.69 -3.87 -25.56
N LYS A 115 -9.44 -2.56 -25.70
CA LYS A 115 -10.42 -1.52 -25.36
C LYS A 115 -11.71 -1.91 -26.06
N LYS A 116 -12.75 -2.29 -25.28
CA LYS A 116 -14.10 -2.41 -25.81
C LYS A 116 -14.48 -0.99 -26.26
N LYS A 117 -14.53 -0.82 -27.58
CA LYS A 117 -15.12 0.32 -28.27
C LYS A 117 -16.61 0.35 -27.99
#